data_AF-A0A265Q440-F1
#
_entry.id   AF-A0A265Q440-F1
#
_cell.length_a   1.000
_cell.length_b   1.000
_cell.length_c   1.000
_cell.angle_alpha   90.00
_cell.angle_beta   90.00
_cell.angle_gamma   90.00
#
_symmetry.space_group_name_H-M   'P 1'
#
loop_
_entity.id
_entity.type
_entity.pdbx_description
1 polymer ?
#
loop_
_entity_poly.entity_id
_entity_poly.type
_entity_poly.pdbx_seq_one_letter_code
_entity_poly.pdbx_strand_id
1 'polypeptide(L)'
;MDYEQMASRKPTCNGPIMIGATCVAQIDGRFFLLIEIEIEVMGFEREEVIIFQITAAQAAALIAAGVMRCQIVNTIPTPGPGQEVNLICVFVVGQNAFLVFNVENATDRLVLVRVPLCTII
;
A
#
# COMPACT_ATOMS: atom_id res chain seq x y z
N MET A 1 22.94 24.24 -16.83
CA MET A 1 22.41 22.90 -17.07
C MET A 1 20.93 23.07 -17.35
N ASP A 2 20.47 22.69 -18.55
CA ASP A 2 19.12 22.98 -19.04
C ASP A 2 18.06 22.07 -18.42
N TYR A 3 16.94 22.68 -18.03
CA TYR A 3 15.77 22.04 -17.43
C TYR A 3 15.14 20.96 -18.33
N GLU A 4 15.32 21.04 -19.65
CA GLU A 4 14.73 20.11 -20.62
C GLU A 4 15.39 18.72 -20.62
N GLN A 5 16.63 18.58 -20.16
CA GLN A 5 17.30 17.27 -20.11
C GLN A 5 16.87 16.38 -18.93
N MET A 6 16.14 16.94 -17.94
CA MET A 6 15.59 16.13 -16.83
C MET A 6 14.29 15.40 -17.21
N ALA A 7 13.62 15.80 -18.28
CA ALA A 7 12.32 15.24 -18.68
C ALA A 7 12.43 13.93 -19.49
N SER A 8 13.62 13.54 -19.99
CA SER A 8 13.79 12.34 -20.82
C SER A 8 14.42 11.14 -20.11
N ARG A 9 14.89 11.30 -18.87
CA ARG A 9 15.26 10.16 -18.03
C ARG A 9 14.03 9.72 -17.26
N LYS A 10 13.45 8.58 -17.67
CA LYS A 10 12.61 7.77 -16.79
C LYS A 10 13.39 7.62 -15.47
N PRO A 11 12.89 8.10 -14.32
CA PRO A 11 13.62 7.99 -13.07
C PRO A 11 13.96 6.51 -12.87
N THR A 12 15.25 6.18 -12.81
CA THR A 12 15.65 4.88 -12.31
C THR A 12 15.33 4.90 -10.82
N CYS A 13 14.40 4.04 -10.40
CA CYS A 13 14.02 3.81 -9.00
C CYS A 13 15.17 3.13 -8.21
N ASN A 14 16.40 3.64 -8.32
CA ASN A 14 17.56 3.17 -7.56
C ASN A 14 17.97 4.24 -6.53
N GLY A 15 16.97 4.93 -5.98
CA GLY A 15 17.16 5.83 -4.84
C GLY A 15 16.97 5.05 -3.54
N PRO A 16 17.48 5.56 -2.41
CA PRO A 16 17.29 4.93 -1.09
C PRO A 16 15.83 4.93 -0.62
N ILE A 17 14.91 5.50 -1.41
CA ILE A 17 13.48 5.57 -1.14
C ILE A 17 12.77 5.07 -2.40
N MET A 18 12.04 3.98 -2.26
CA MET A 18 11.30 3.31 -3.34
C MET A 18 9.82 3.20 -2.97
N ILE A 19 8.99 2.93 -3.98
CA ILE A 19 7.59 2.55 -3.77
C ILE A 19 7.51 1.05 -4.02
N GLY A 20 7.19 0.28 -2.97
CA GLY A 20 7.03 -1.17 -3.05
C GLY A 20 5.71 -1.53 -3.72
N ALA A 21 4.61 -1.38 -2.98
CA ALA A 21 3.26 -1.57 -3.47
C ALA A 21 2.39 -0.30 -3.45
N THR A 22 1.42 -0.25 -4.37
CA THR A 22 0.32 0.74 -4.35
C THR A 22 -1.02 0.08 -4.61
N CYS A 23 -2.05 0.52 -3.90
CA CYS A 23 -3.41 0.07 -4.19
C CYS A 23 -4.48 1.07 -3.74
N VAL A 24 -5.67 0.98 -4.35
CA VAL A 24 -6.86 1.75 -3.96
C VAL A 24 -7.84 0.87 -3.19
N ALA A 25 -8.15 1.23 -1.95
CA ALA A 25 -9.18 0.60 -1.13
C ALA A 25 -10.49 1.40 -1.21
N GLN A 26 -11.62 0.70 -1.24
CA GLN A 26 -12.95 1.27 -1.04
C GLN A 26 -13.56 0.66 0.22
N ILE A 27 -13.81 1.49 1.23
CA ILE A 27 -14.29 1.07 2.55
C ILE A 27 -15.45 1.99 2.94
N ASP A 28 -16.62 1.41 3.20
CA ASP A 28 -17.83 2.13 3.62
C ASP A 28 -18.15 3.37 2.76
N GLY A 29 -18.01 3.22 1.44
CA GLY A 29 -18.26 4.29 0.46
C GLY A 29 -17.16 5.36 0.36
N ARG A 30 -16.10 5.28 1.17
CA ARG A 30 -14.91 6.14 1.11
C ARG A 30 -13.80 5.44 0.33
N PHE A 31 -12.90 6.23 -0.25
CA PHE A 31 -11.78 5.73 -1.04
C PHE A 31 -10.45 6.12 -0.41
N PHE A 32 -9.49 5.21 -0.45
CA PHE A 32 -8.16 5.39 0.13
C PHE A 32 -7.11 4.91 -0.85
N LEU A 33 -6.06 5.71 -1.07
CA LEU A 33 -4.84 5.28 -1.73
C LEU A 33 -3.84 4.86 -0.66
N LEU A 34 -3.34 3.64 -0.76
CA LEU A 34 -2.26 3.12 0.05
C LEU A 34 -1.00 3.06 -0.79
N ILE A 35 0.10 3.55 -0.23
CA ILE A 35 1.42 3.57 -0.83
C ILE A 35 2.39 3.02 0.21
N GLU A 36 3.02 1.91 -0.10
CA GLU A 36 4.18 1.43 0.63
C GLU A 36 5.41 2.17 0.17
N ILE A 37 6.19 2.63 1.13
CA ILE A 37 7.48 3.26 0.94
C ILE A 37 8.53 2.36 1.57
N GLU A 38 9.49 1.97 0.76
CA GLU A 38 10.66 1.22 1.19
C GLU A 38 11.83 2.19 1.31
N ILE A 39 12.52 2.14 2.45
CA ILE A 39 13.70 2.95 2.72
C ILE A 39 14.86 2.00 2.99
N GLU A 40 15.84 1.98 2.08
CA GLU A 40 17.06 1.20 2.22
C GLU A 40 18.27 2.14 2.27
N VAL A 41 18.93 2.21 3.44
CA VAL A 41 20.12 3.04 3.64
C VAL A 41 21.12 2.29 4.51
N MET A 42 22.33 2.08 3.99
CA MET A 42 23.45 1.47 4.75
C MET A 42 23.11 0.09 5.36
N GLY A 43 22.29 -0.71 4.67
CA GLY A 43 21.82 -2.02 5.13
C GLY A 43 20.72 -1.96 6.21
N PHE A 44 20.15 -0.77 6.46
CA PHE A 44 18.90 -0.63 7.22
C PHE A 44 17.73 -0.54 6.26
N GLU A 45 16.79 -1.47 6.37
CA GLU A 45 15.53 -1.52 5.64
C GLU A 45 14.38 -1.11 6.55
N ARG A 46 13.49 -0.26 6.01
CA ARG A 46 12.25 0.13 6.67
C ARG A 46 11.14 0.26 5.64
N GLU A 47 10.04 -0.40 5.93
CA GLU A 47 8.79 -0.29 5.18
C GLU A 47 7.78 0.53 5.97
N GLU A 48 7.14 1.49 5.32
CA GLU A 48 6.07 2.30 5.90
C GLU A 48 4.93 2.44 4.90
N VAL A 49 3.69 2.37 5.36
CA VAL A 49 2.51 2.60 4.51
C VAL A 49 1.90 3.96 4.78
N ILE A 50 1.83 4.81 3.76
CA ILE A 50 1.10 6.07 3.78
C ILE A 50 -0.29 5.87 3.19
N ILE A 51 -1.30 6.44 3.86
CA ILE A 51 -2.70 6.30 3.49
C ILE A 51 -3.30 7.68 3.24
N PHE A 52 -3.78 7.92 2.03
CA PHE A 52 -4.50 9.12 1.67
C PHE A 52 -5.98 8.81 1.48
N GLN A 53 -6.87 9.53 2.17
CA GLN A 53 -8.26 9.54 1.75
C GLN A 53 -8.38 10.34 0.45
N ILE A 54 -8.99 9.74 -0.56
CA ILE A 54 -9.16 10.33 -1.89
C ILE A 54 -10.65 10.36 -2.27
N THR A 55 -10.97 11.18 -3.27
CA THR A 55 -12.31 11.22 -3.86
C THR A 55 -12.57 10.02 -4.75
N ALA A 56 -13.85 9.73 -5.03
CA ALA A 56 -14.25 8.70 -5.98
C ALA A 56 -13.68 8.96 -7.39
N ALA A 57 -13.60 10.23 -7.82
CA ALA A 57 -13.04 10.61 -9.11
C ALA A 57 -11.52 10.36 -9.18
N GLN A 58 -10.79 10.69 -8.12
CA GLN A 58 -9.35 10.38 -8.03
C GLN A 58 -9.10 8.87 -8.01
N ALA A 59 -9.90 8.11 -7.26
CA ALA A 59 -9.81 6.65 -7.24
C ALA A 59 -10.04 6.05 -8.63
N ALA A 60 -11.08 6.51 -9.34
CA ALA A 60 -11.38 6.07 -10.70
C ALA A 60 -10.23 6.39 -11.67
N ALA A 61 -9.64 7.60 -11.57
CA ALA A 61 -8.51 8.00 -12.39
C ALA A 61 -7.26 7.14 -12.14
N LEU A 62 -6.94 6.85 -10.87
CA LEU A 62 -5.80 6.00 -10.51
C LEU A 62 -5.99 4.56 -11.00
N ILE A 63 -7.19 4.00 -10.83
CA ILE A 63 -7.52 2.65 -11.32
C ILE A 63 -7.44 2.59 -12.85
N ALA A 64 -7.94 3.61 -13.55
CA ALA A 64 -7.83 3.71 -15.00
C ALA A 64 -6.36 3.83 -15.46
N ALA A 65 -5.49 4.43 -14.65
CA ALA A 65 -4.05 4.51 -14.90
C ALA A 65 -3.28 3.23 -14.53
N GLY A 66 -3.97 2.18 -14.03
CA GLY A 66 -3.38 0.88 -13.73
C GLY A 66 -3.06 0.62 -12.26
N VAL A 67 -3.40 1.53 -11.34
CA VAL A 67 -3.27 1.25 -9.90
C VAL A 67 -4.30 0.20 -9.49
N MET A 68 -3.84 -0.89 -8.88
CA MET A 68 -4.70 -2.02 -8.50
C MET A 68 -5.63 -1.67 -7.34
N ARG A 69 -6.73 -2.42 -7.22
CA ARG A 69 -7.56 -2.36 -6.02
C ARG A 69 -6.92 -3.17 -4.90
N CYS A 70 -6.95 -2.65 -3.67
CA CYS A 70 -6.46 -3.40 -2.52
C CYS A 70 -7.31 -4.66 -2.30
N GLN A 71 -6.65 -5.76 -1.97
CA GLN A 71 -7.36 -6.97 -1.55
C GLN A 71 -7.80 -6.80 -0.09
N ILE A 72 -9.11 -6.82 0.16
CA ILE A 72 -9.67 -6.78 1.52
C ILE A 72 -10.20 -8.18 1.86
N VAL A 73 -9.68 -8.77 2.94
CA VAL A 73 -10.02 -10.11 3.41
C VAL A 73 -10.44 -10.09 4.88
N ASN A 74 -11.01 -11.19 5.36
CA ASN A 74 -11.41 -11.36 6.76
C ASN A 74 -10.50 -12.33 7.53
N THR A 75 -9.45 -12.83 6.89
CA THR A 75 -8.51 -13.81 7.45
C THR A 75 -7.08 -13.37 7.14
N ILE A 76 -6.18 -13.53 8.12
CA ILE A 76 -4.76 -13.24 7.93
C ILE A 76 -4.21 -14.18 6.83
N PRO A 77 -3.51 -13.64 5.80
CA PRO A 77 -2.87 -14.47 4.78
C PRO A 77 -1.91 -15.48 5.42
N THR A 78 -1.95 -16.72 4.94
CA THR A 78 -0.99 -17.74 5.39
C THR A 78 0.22 -17.72 4.46
N PRO A 79 1.46 -17.67 4.98
CA PRO A 79 2.67 -17.78 4.17
C PRO A 79 2.69 -19.08 3.36
N GLY A 80 2.88 -18.98 2.05
CA GLY A 80 3.23 -20.10 1.17
C GLY A 80 4.75 -20.27 1.02
N PRO A 81 5.21 -21.32 0.32
CA PRO A 81 6.63 -21.48 0.00
C PRO A 81 7.18 -20.27 -0.77
N GLY A 82 8.20 -19.61 -0.23
CA GLY A 82 8.81 -18.42 -0.83
C GLY A 82 7.95 -17.17 -0.78
N GLN A 83 6.97 -17.12 0.14
CA GLN A 83 6.12 -15.96 0.36
C GLN A 83 6.27 -15.47 1.80
N GLU A 84 6.54 -14.17 1.95
CA GLU A 84 6.54 -13.50 3.25
C GLU A 84 5.19 -12.80 3.49
N VAL A 85 4.81 -12.69 4.76
CA VAL A 85 3.57 -12.03 5.18
C VAL A 85 3.90 -11.17 6.39
N ASN A 86 4.16 -9.90 6.13
CA ASN A 86 4.67 -8.95 7.12
C ASN A 86 3.59 -7.91 7.44
N LEU A 87 3.21 -7.80 8.71
CA LEU A 87 2.29 -6.76 9.16
C LEU A 87 3.05 -5.43 9.23
N ILE A 88 2.67 -4.46 8.40
CA ILE A 88 3.32 -3.14 8.40
C ILE A 88 2.62 -2.20 9.38
N CYS A 89 1.30 -2.03 9.24
CA CYS A 89 0.56 -1.10 10.07
C CYS A 89 -0.90 -1.50 10.25
N VAL A 90 -1.60 -0.76 11.10
CA VAL A 90 -3.06 -0.88 11.29
C VAL A 90 -3.68 0.50 11.17
N PHE A 91 -4.74 0.62 10.37
CA PHE A 91 -5.53 1.85 10.32
C PHE A 91 -7.01 1.56 10.57
N VAL A 92 -7.74 2.56 11.06
CA VAL A 92 -9.13 2.41 11.50
C VAL A 92 -10.05 3.24 10.62
N VAL A 93 -11.13 2.62 10.14
CA VAL A 93 -12.22 3.30 9.43
C VAL A 93 -13.54 2.81 9.99
N GLY A 94 -14.31 3.74 10.57
CA GLY A 94 -15.58 3.41 11.20
C GLY A 94 -15.40 2.43 12.36
N GLN A 95 -16.11 1.30 12.31
CA GLN A 95 -16.07 0.24 13.32
C GLN A 95 -15.13 -0.91 12.97
N ASN A 96 -14.20 -0.70 12.03
CA ASN A 96 -13.25 -1.73 11.63
C ASN A 96 -11.81 -1.20 11.72
N ALA A 97 -10.92 -2.03 12.24
CA ALA A 97 -9.49 -1.94 12.00
C ALA A 97 -9.14 -2.71 10.71
N PHE A 98 -8.14 -2.23 10.00
CA PHE A 98 -7.59 -2.85 8.81
C PHE A 98 -6.11 -3.07 9.05
N LEU A 99 -5.73 -4.33 9.26
CA LEU A 99 -4.33 -4.74 9.37
C LEU A 99 -3.76 -4.80 7.96
N VAL A 100 -2.71 -4.03 7.69
CA VAL A 100 -2.08 -3.92 6.38
C VAL A 100 -0.87 -4.83 6.36
N PHE A 101 -0.97 -5.90 5.59
CA PHE A 101 0.14 -6.81 5.34
C PHE A 101 0.78 -6.50 4.00
N ASN A 102 2.11 -6.40 3.96
CA ASN A 102 2.83 -6.67 2.73
C ASN A 102 2.95 -8.18 2.57
N VAL A 103 2.56 -8.67 1.40
CA VAL A 103 2.62 -10.08 1.04
C VAL A 103 3.58 -10.20 -0.14
N GLU A 104 4.84 -10.46 0.19
CA GLU A 104 5.94 -10.50 -0.75
C GLU A 104 6.05 -11.88 -1.40
N ASN A 105 6.24 -11.91 -2.72
CA ASN A 105 6.60 -13.10 -3.48
C ASN A 105 7.52 -12.70 -4.65
N ALA A 106 7.11 -12.92 -5.91
CA ALA A 106 7.75 -12.28 -7.06
C ALA A 106 7.29 -10.83 -7.27
N THR A 107 6.24 -10.39 -6.57
CA THR A 107 5.69 -9.03 -6.66
C THR A 107 5.00 -8.65 -5.35
N ASP A 108 5.35 -7.50 -4.81
CA ASP A 108 4.79 -7.04 -3.54
C ASP A 108 3.37 -6.52 -3.69
N ARG A 109 2.58 -6.75 -2.64
CA ARG A 109 1.19 -6.31 -2.60
C ARG A 109 0.68 -6.12 -1.19
N LEU A 110 -0.10 -5.06 -1.03
CA LEU A 110 -0.79 -4.78 0.21
C LEU A 110 -2.11 -5.57 0.29
N VAL A 111 -2.26 -6.34 1.36
CA VAL A 111 -3.49 -7.05 1.73
C VAL A 111 -4.03 -6.50 3.04
N LEU A 112 -5.30 -6.10 3.03
CA LEU A 112 -5.98 -5.50 4.17
C LEU A 112 -6.86 -6.56 4.84
N VAL A 113 -6.54 -6.93 6.08
CA VAL A 113 -7.39 -7.80 6.90
C VAL A 113 -8.34 -6.94 7.71
N ARG A 114 -9.64 -7.06 7.44
CA ARG A 114 -10.69 -6.38 8.18
C ARG A 114 -10.94 -7.07 9.52
N VAL A 115 -10.89 -6.30 10.59
CA VAL A 115 -11.16 -6.75 11.96
C VAL A 115 -12.20 -5.82 12.59
N PRO A 116 -13.39 -6.31 12.99
CA PRO A 116 -14.36 -5.48 13.67
C PRO A 116 -13.84 -5.04 15.03
N LEU A 117 -14.03 -3.77 15.36
CA LEU A 117 -13.71 -3.24 16.69
C LEU A 117 -14.75 -3.72 17.70
N CYS A 118 -14.28 -4.07 18.90
CA CYS A 118 -15.15 -4.32 20.04
C CYS A 118 -15.42 -3.02 20.79
N THR A 119 -16.67 -2.76 21.15
CA THR A 119 -17.03 -1.66 22.06
C THR A 119 -16.92 -2.17 23.50
N ILE A 120 -16.22 -1.42 24.36
CA ILE A 120 -16.26 -1.66 25.81
C ILE A 120 -17.61 -1.15 26.32
N ILE A 121 -18.34 -2.00 27.04
CA ILE A 121 -19.69 -1.73 27.55
C ILE A 121 -19.63 -1.43 29.05
#